data_AF-A0A811KCZ3-F1
#
_entry.id   AF-A0A811KCZ3-F1
#
_cell.length_a   1.000
_cell.length_b   1.000
_cell.length_c   1.000
_cell.angle_alpha   90.00
_cell.angle_beta   90.00
_cell.angle_gamma   90.00
#
_symmetry.space_group_name_H-M   'P 1'
#
loop_
_entity.id
_entity.type
_entity.pdbx_description
1 polymer ?
#
loop_
_entity_poly.entity_id
_entity_poly.type
_entity_poly.pdbx_seq_one_letter_code
_entity_poly.pdbx_strand_id
1 'polypeptide(L)'
;MLLHIQGIRCIAIAFVVLYHLRPDLIKNGYLGVDVFFVISGFLMHMLMKDRDLTVSTISNFYFRRLRRILPLYVTILLSTAIIAYFAFNIFVFNNVLTELKTAATLTSKKALLK
;
A
#
# COMPACT_ATOMS: atom_id res chain seq x y z
N MET A 1 12.11 -26.58 6.45
CA MET A 1 11.67 -26.16 5.10
C MET A 1 11.01 -24.78 5.07
N LEU A 2 10.08 -24.46 5.98
CA LEU A 2 9.34 -23.17 5.95
C LEU A 2 10.22 -21.92 6.08
N LEU A 3 11.28 -21.97 6.90
CA LEU A 3 12.16 -20.82 7.16
C LEU A 3 12.82 -20.26 5.90
N HIS A 4 13.29 -21.14 5.00
CA HIS A 4 13.99 -20.72 3.77
C HIS A 4 13.05 -19.93 2.83
N ILE A 5 11.79 -20.36 2.71
CA ILE A 5 10.77 -19.68 1.87
C ILE A 5 10.39 -18.33 2.48
N GLN A 6 10.27 -18.25 3.81
CA GLN A 6 10.03 -16.96 4.48
C GLN A 6 11.22 -16.00 4.28
N GLY A 7 12.46 -16.53 4.26
CA GLY A 7 13.68 -15.76 4.01
C GLY A 7 13.70 -15.12 2.61
N ILE A 8 13.38 -15.89 1.56
CA ILE A 8 13.29 -15.34 0.19
C ILE A 8 12.20 -14.27 0.11
N ARG A 9 11.08 -14.46 0.81
CA ARG A 9 10.02 -13.47 0.88
C ARG A 9 10.45 -12.18 1.59
N CYS A 10 11.28 -12.30 2.64
CA CYS A 10 11.88 -11.16 3.31
C CYS A 10 12.78 -10.35 2.37
N ILE A 11 13.62 -11.05 1.59
CA ILE A 11 14.49 -10.42 0.58
C ILE A 11 13.64 -9.68 -0.48
N ALA A 12 12.55 -10.29 -0.94
CA ALA A 12 11.64 -9.65 -1.89
C ALA A 12 11.04 -8.36 -1.31
N ILE A 13 10.58 -8.37 -0.04
CA ILE A 13 10.08 -7.16 0.65
C ILE A 13 11.19 -6.11 0.78
N ALA A 14 12.42 -6.51 1.11
CA ALA A 14 13.53 -5.58 1.26
C ALA A 14 13.80 -4.79 -0.03
N PHE A 15 13.73 -5.44 -1.19
CA PHE A 15 13.82 -4.75 -2.49
C PHE A 15 12.71 -3.72 -2.69
N VAL A 16 11.47 -4.06 -2.31
CA VAL A 16 10.32 -3.13 -2.41
C VAL A 16 10.51 -1.93 -1.49
N VAL A 17 10.96 -2.14 -0.25
CA VAL A 17 11.20 -1.06 0.71
C VAL A 17 12.33 -0.15 0.23
N LEU A 18 13.44 -0.72 -0.24
CA LEU A 18 14.57 0.05 -0.76
C LEU A 18 14.18 0.89 -1.98
N TYR A 19 13.35 0.35 -2.88
CA TYR A 19 12.82 1.08 -4.03
C TYR A 19 12.08 2.36 -3.63
N HIS A 20 11.26 2.28 -2.57
CA HIS A 20 10.49 3.44 -2.10
C HIS A 20 11.37 4.45 -1.34
N LEU A 21 12.46 4.03 -0.71
CA LEU A 21 13.38 4.92 0.01
C LEU A 21 14.34 5.68 -0.93
N ARG A 22 14.87 4.96 -1.93
CA ARG A 22 15.87 5.48 -2.89
C ARG A 22 15.64 4.84 -4.27
N PRO A 23 14.68 5.36 -5.06
CA PRO A 23 14.40 4.81 -6.39
C PRO A 23 15.61 4.91 -7.34
N ASP A 24 16.50 5.87 -7.12
CA ASP A 24 17.71 6.06 -7.93
C ASP A 24 18.73 4.93 -7.79
N LEU A 25 18.81 4.27 -6.62
CA LEU A 25 19.74 3.17 -6.37
C LEU A 25 19.25 1.85 -6.99
N ILE A 26 17.94 1.62 -7.00
CA ILE A 26 17.35 0.33 -7.45
C ILE A 26 16.18 0.61 -8.38
N LYS A 27 16.45 0.87 -9.66
CA LYS A 27 15.42 1.23 -10.65
C LYS A 27 14.31 0.17 -10.82
N ASN A 28 14.60 -1.10 -10.55
CA ASN A 28 13.67 -2.23 -10.78
C ASN A 28 13.19 -2.90 -9.49
N GLY A 29 13.23 -2.21 -8.34
CA GLY A 29 12.87 -2.83 -7.05
C GLY A 29 11.38 -3.17 -6.92
N TYR A 30 10.52 -2.67 -7.81
CA TYR A 30 9.10 -3.07 -7.90
C TYR A 30 8.92 -4.55 -8.24
N LEU A 31 9.89 -5.20 -8.92
CA LEU A 31 9.88 -6.64 -9.20
C LEU A 31 9.83 -7.48 -7.92
N GLY A 32 10.26 -6.93 -6.78
CA GLY A 32 10.13 -7.59 -5.48
C GLY A 32 8.67 -7.89 -5.11
N VAL A 33 7.72 -7.07 -5.57
CA VAL A 33 6.27 -7.31 -5.38
C VAL A 33 5.83 -8.58 -6.11
N ASP A 34 6.21 -8.71 -7.39
CA ASP A 34 5.85 -9.87 -8.21
C ASP A 34 6.45 -11.16 -7.64
N VAL A 35 7.73 -11.12 -7.27
CA VAL A 35 8.43 -12.26 -6.64
C VAL A 35 7.76 -12.65 -5.31
N PHE A 36 7.40 -11.67 -4.48
CA PHE A 36 6.69 -11.91 -3.22
C PHE A 36 5.35 -12.64 -3.44
N PHE A 37 4.58 -12.23 -4.45
CA PHE A 37 3.29 -12.84 -4.76
C PHE A 37 3.44 -14.25 -5.34
N VAL A 38 4.38 -14.46 -6.27
CA VAL A 38 4.66 -15.79 -6.84
C VAL A 38 5.05 -16.79 -5.74
N ILE A 39 5.96 -16.42 -4.84
CA ILE A 39 6.39 -17.28 -3.73
C ILE A 39 5.22 -17.55 -2.77
N SER A 40 4.38 -16.54 -2.51
CA SER A 40 3.22 -16.69 -1.64
C SER A 40 2.18 -17.65 -2.24
N GLY A 41 1.95 -17.59 -3.56
CA GLY A 41 1.08 -18.51 -4.29
C GLY A 41 1.61 -19.94 -4.29
N PHE A 42 2.90 -20.12 -4.58
CA PHE A 42 3.58 -21.41 -4.50
C PHE A 42 3.44 -22.05 -3.10
N LEU A 43 3.64 -21.26 -2.05
CA LEU A 43 3.47 -21.73 -0.67
C LEU A 43 2.01 -22.11 -0.37
N MET A 44 1.04 -21.35 -0.86
CA MET A 44 -0.38 -21.71 -0.70
C MET A 44 -0.71 -23.02 -1.40
N HIS A 45 -0.23 -23.22 -2.63
CA HIS A 45 -0.38 -24.48 -3.35
C HIS A 45 0.25 -25.65 -2.57
N MET A 46 1.48 -25.50 -2.09
CA MET A 46 2.15 -26.52 -1.28
C MET A 46 1.43 -26.87 0.04
N LEU A 47 0.64 -25.95 0.60
CA LEU A 47 -0.18 -26.21 1.79
C LEU A 47 -1.50 -26.93 1.50
N MET A 48 -1.94 -26.92 0.24
CA MET A 48 -3.19 -27.51 -0.23
C MET A 48 -2.99 -28.77 -1.08
N LYS A 49 -1.80 -29.00 -1.63
CA LYS A 49 -1.55 -30.12 -2.58
C LYS A 49 -1.85 -31.51 -2.01
N ASP A 50 -1.70 -31.69 -0.70
CA ASP A 50 -1.90 -32.98 -0.01
C ASP A 50 -3.27 -33.05 0.69
N ARG A 51 -4.18 -32.10 0.41
CA ARG A 51 -5.53 -32.06 1.01
C ARG A 51 -6.60 -32.40 -0.02
N ASP A 52 -7.69 -33.00 0.44
CA ASP A 52 -8.88 -33.21 -0.37
C ASP A 52 -9.46 -31.86 -0.82
N LEU A 53 -9.55 -31.68 -2.14
CA LEU A 53 -10.01 -30.46 -2.80
C LEU A 53 -11.54 -30.35 -2.82
N THR A 54 -12.16 -30.48 -1.65
CA THR A 54 -13.59 -30.21 -1.47
C THR A 54 -13.82 -28.71 -1.28
N VAL A 55 -15.01 -28.23 -1.67
CA VAL A 55 -15.41 -26.82 -1.51
C VAL A 55 -15.27 -26.35 -0.06
N SER A 56 -15.59 -27.21 0.92
CA SER A 56 -15.47 -26.92 2.35
C SER A 56 -14.01 -26.74 2.79
N THR A 57 -13.09 -27.62 2.35
CA THR A 57 -11.67 -27.54 2.68
C THR A 57 -11.04 -26.29 2.09
N ILE A 58 -11.34 -25.98 0.83
CA ILE A 58 -10.82 -24.79 0.14
C ILE A 58 -11.36 -23.52 0.83
N SER A 59 -12.68 -23.43 1.05
CA SER A 59 -13.31 -22.29 1.71
C SER A 59 -12.73 -22.06 3.11
N ASN A 60 -12.60 -23.11 3.92
CA ASN A 60 -12.00 -23.02 5.25
C ASN A 60 -10.54 -22.57 5.22
N PHE A 61 -9.76 -23.03 4.24
CA PHE A 61 -8.37 -22.59 4.06
C PHE A 61 -8.28 -21.08 3.79
N TYR A 62 -9.05 -20.59 2.82
CA TYR A 62 -9.05 -19.17 2.47
C TYR A 62 -9.66 -18.32 3.57
N PHE A 63 -10.71 -18.77 4.25
CA PHE A 63 -11.33 -18.04 5.35
C PHE A 63 -10.36 -17.80 6.52
N ARG A 64 -9.61 -18.84 6.94
CA ARG A 64 -8.57 -18.70 7.99
C ARG A 64 -7.49 -17.70 7.58
N ARG A 65 -7.13 -17.68 6.30
CA ARG A 65 -6.10 -16.79 5.78
C ARG A 65 -6.60 -15.35 5.67
N LEU A 66 -7.83 -15.15 5.20
CA LEU A 66 -8.50 -13.85 5.12
C LEU A 66 -8.67 -13.25 6.53
N ARG A 67 -9.15 -14.03 7.50
CA ARG A 67 -9.32 -13.55 8.89
C ARG A 67 -8.02 -13.05 9.52
N ARG A 68 -6.86 -13.53 9.06
CA ARG A 68 -5.55 -13.05 9.51
C ARG A 68 -5.07 -11.79 8.77
N ILE A 69 -5.38 -11.62 7.50
CA ILE A 69 -4.92 -10.50 6.66
C ILE A 69 -5.86 -9.28 6.80
N LEU A 70 -7.17 -9.53 6.90
CA LEU A 70 -8.21 -8.51 7.07
C LEU A 70 -7.97 -7.49 8.18
N PRO A 71 -7.57 -7.86 9.43
CA PRO A 71 -7.38 -6.87 10.48
C PRO A 71 -6.33 -5.82 10.10
N LEU A 72 -5.18 -6.26 9.56
CA LEU A 72 -4.12 -5.35 9.14
C LEU A 72 -4.55 -4.47 7.97
N TYR A 73 -5.27 -5.06 6.99
CA TYR A 73 -5.80 -4.32 5.84
C TYR A 73 -6.77 -3.23 6.27
N VAL A 74 -7.75 -3.56 7.12
CA VAL A 74 -8.74 -2.61 7.62
C VAL A 74 -8.07 -1.52 8.45
N THR A 75 -7.11 -1.86 9.32
CA THR A 75 -6.35 -0.87 10.09
C THR A 75 -5.63 0.12 9.19
N ILE A 76 -4.90 -0.37 8.18
CA ILE A 76 -4.18 0.50 7.24
C ILE A 76 -5.18 1.37 6.48
N LEU A 77 -6.25 0.79 5.94
CA LEU A 77 -7.27 1.53 5.18
C LEU A 77 -7.88 2.65 6.02
N LEU A 78 -8.33 2.34 7.24
CA LEU A 78 -8.88 3.34 8.16
C LEU A 78 -7.84 4.41 8.52
N SER A 79 -6.61 4.01 8.84
CA SER A 79 -5.56 4.97 9.19
C SER A 79 -5.25 5.92 8.02
N THR A 80 -5.16 5.39 6.80
CA THR A 80 -4.91 6.20 5.60
C THR A 80 -6.09 7.11 5.29
N ALA A 81 -7.33 6.65 5.45
CA ALA A 81 -8.52 7.48 5.24
C ALA A 81 -8.60 8.64 6.25
N ILE A 82 -8.32 8.36 7.52
CA ILE A 82 -8.30 9.38 8.58
C ILE A 82 -7.20 10.41 8.31
N ILE A 83 -5.97 9.96 8.04
CA ILE A 83 -4.84 10.84 7.74
C ILE A 83 -5.14 11.68 6.49
N ALA A 84 -5.68 11.08 5.43
CA ALA A 84 -6.03 11.78 4.20
C ALA A 84 -7.11 12.85 4.44
N TYR A 85 -8.15 12.55 5.24
CA TYR A 85 -9.19 13.52 5.58
C TYR A 85 -8.62 14.76 6.30
N PHE A 86 -7.79 14.56 7.32
CA PHE A 86 -7.16 15.66 8.05
C PHE A 86 -6.15 16.42 7.18
N ALA A 87 -5.30 15.71 6.44
CA ALA A 87 -4.29 16.30 5.55
C ALA A 87 -4.94 17.12 4.42
N PHE A 88 -6.07 16.65 3.88
CA PHE A 88 -6.81 17.37 2.86
C PHE A 88 -7.45 18.64 3.43
N ASN A 89 -8.07 18.56 4.61
CA ASN A 89 -8.70 19.73 5.24
C ASN A 89 -7.68 20.84 5.57
N ILE A 90 -6.53 20.49 6.16
CA ILE A 90 -5.47 21.46 6.46
C ILE A 90 -4.89 22.08 5.18
N PHE A 91 -4.74 21.30 4.11
CA PHE A 91 -4.25 21.79 2.83
C PHE A 91 -5.23 22.79 2.19
N VAL A 92 -6.52 22.48 2.17
CA VAL A 92 -7.57 23.38 1.64
C VAL A 92 -7.67 24.66 2.46
N PHE A 93 -7.68 24.57 3.79
CA PHE A 93 -7.77 25.74 4.67
C PHE A 93 -6.57 26.68 4.47
N ASN A 94 -5.36 26.13 4.38
CA ASN A 94 -4.16 26.92 4.13
C ASN A 94 -4.21 27.63 2.76
N ASN A 95 -4.67 26.93 1.71
CA ASN A 95 -4.78 27.50 0.38
C ASN A 95 -5.83 28.63 0.33
N VAL A 96 -6.99 28.44 0.96
CA VAL A 96 -8.03 29.48 1.04
C VAL A 96 -7.53 30.70 1.82
N LEU A 97 -6.80 30.51 2.92
CA LEU A 97 -6.21 31.63 3.65
C LEU A 97 -5.15 32.38 2.85
N THR A 98 -4.34 31.67 2.05
CA THR A 98 -3.38 32.34 1.16
C THR A 98 -4.08 33.12 0.05
N GLU A 99 -5.14 32.58 -0.55
CA GLU A 99 -5.98 33.24 -1.57
C GLU A 99 -6.69 34.48 -1.01
N LEU A 100 -7.22 34.40 0.22
CA LEU A 100 -7.86 35.54 0.88
C LEU A 100 -6.83 36.62 1.24
N LYS A 101 -5.63 36.24 1.68
CA LYS A 101 -4.54 37.19 1.95
C LYS A 101 -4.08 37.88 0.67
N THR A 102 -3.88 37.13 -0.42
CA THR A 102 -3.47 37.72 -1.72
C THR A 102 -4.56 38.61 -2.31
N ALA A 103 -5.83 38.24 -2.16
CA ALA A 103 -6.97 39.08 -2.53
C ALA A 103 -7.08 40.34 -1.66
N ALA A 104 -6.88 40.23 -0.35
CA ALA A 104 -6.91 41.36 0.59
C ALA A 104 -5.74 42.34 0.41
N THR A 105 -4.57 41.87 -0.03
CA THR A 105 -3.43 42.73 -0.41
C THR A 105 -3.61 43.41 -1.78
N LEU A 106 -4.78 43.29 -2.42
CA LEU A 106 -5.17 44.02 -3.64
C LEU A 106 -4.20 43.88 -4.82
N THR A 107 -3.52 42.74 -4.98
CA THR A 107 -2.67 42.46 -6.16
C THR A 107 -3.48 41.96 -7.37
N SER A 108 -4.82 42.12 -7.37
CA SER A 108 -5.71 41.74 -8.47
C SER A 108 -5.75 42.75 -9.63
N LYS A 109 -4.85 43.76 -9.66
CA LYS A 109 -4.82 44.74 -10.76
C LYS A 109 -4.03 44.30 -12.00
N LYS A 110 -3.57 43.03 -12.11
CA LYS A 110 -2.71 42.58 -13.23
C LYS A 110 -3.19 41.34 -14.01
N ALA A 111 -4.29 40.69 -13.62
CA ALA A 111 -4.78 39.47 -14.27
C ALA A 111 -5.93 39.70 -15.28
N LEU A 112 -6.54 40.89 -15.32
CA LEU A 112 -7.63 41.23 -16.26
C LEU A 112 -7.15 41.87 -17.58
N LEU A 113 -5.83 41.94 -17.84
CA LEU A 113 -5.24 42.57 -19.03
C LEU A 113 -4.26 41.68 -19.80
N LYS A 114 -4.41 40.36 -19.76
CA LYS A 114 -3.70 39.49 -20.71
C LYS A 114 -4.54 38.32 -21.18
#